data_AF-B0PE51-F1
#
_entry.id   AF-B0PE51-F1
#
_cell.length_a   1.000
_cell.length_b   1.000
_cell.length_c   1.000
_cell.angle_alpha   90.00
_cell.angle_beta   90.00
_cell.angle_gamma   90.00
#
_symmetry.space_group_name_H-M   'P 1'
#
loop_
_entity.id
_entity.type
_entity.pdbx_description
1 polymer ?
#
loop_
_entity_poly.entity_id
_entity_poly.type
_entity_poly.pdbx_seq_one_letter_code
_entity_poly.pdbx_strand_id
1 'polypeptide(L)'
;MKLTEQHTAFLSTVSLEVEKAFLSYRLGMRVTEVRVFNSPVYGKTGYYICPRCKTTMEREFVSFCDRCGQHLDWEDYWQAKVIYPGRRKNEA
;
A
#
# COMPACT_ATOMS: atom_id res chain seq x y z
N MET A 1 0.14 19.13 -40.56
CA MET A 1 1.33 19.23 -39.67
C MET A 1 0.99 19.38 -38.19
N LYS A 2 0.00 20.19 -37.78
CA LYS A 2 -0.34 20.36 -36.34
C LYS A 2 -0.92 19.10 -35.67
N LEU A 3 -1.72 18.31 -36.39
CA LEU A 3 -2.34 17.08 -35.84
C LEU A 3 -1.31 15.99 -35.51
N THR A 4 -0.26 15.85 -36.31
CA THR A 4 0.79 14.84 -36.09
C THR A 4 1.66 15.17 -34.88
N GLU A 5 1.94 16.45 -34.63
CA GLU A 5 2.72 16.93 -33.46
C GLU A 5 1.92 16.82 -32.15
N GLN A 6 0.62 17.12 -32.19
CA GLN A 6 -0.26 16.95 -31.02
C GLN A 6 -0.40 15.49 -30.62
N HIS A 7 -0.49 14.58 -31.61
CA HIS A 7 -0.64 13.16 -31.36
C HIS A 7 0.66 12.51 -30.83
N THR A 8 1.82 12.90 -31.34
CA THR A 8 3.11 12.45 -30.78
C THR A 8 3.38 13.00 -29.39
N ALA A 9 3.05 14.27 -29.12
CA ALA A 9 3.15 14.85 -27.78
C ALA A 9 2.22 14.16 -26.77
N PHE A 10 1.03 13.74 -27.21
CA PHE A 10 0.11 12.96 -26.38
C PHE A 10 0.67 11.58 -26.05
N LEU A 11 1.13 10.81 -27.05
CA LEU A 11 1.67 9.47 -26.85
C LEU A 11 2.95 9.45 -25.99
N SER A 12 3.80 10.48 -26.10
CA SER A 12 4.99 10.61 -25.26
C SER A 12 4.66 10.93 -23.80
N THR A 13 3.66 11.78 -23.57
CA THR A 13 3.19 12.11 -22.21
C THR A 13 2.60 10.89 -21.52
N VAL A 14 1.77 10.11 -22.22
CA VAL A 14 1.21 8.85 -21.69
C VAL A 14 2.33 7.85 -21.35
N SER A 15 3.35 7.70 -22.19
CA SER A 15 4.49 6.80 -21.90
C SER A 15 5.23 7.20 -20.62
N LEU A 16 5.52 8.49 -20.44
CA LEU A 16 6.20 9.00 -19.24
C LEU A 16 5.35 8.81 -17.97
N GLU A 17 4.04 8.99 -18.05
CA GLU A 17 3.14 8.77 -16.92
C GLU A 17 3.07 7.30 -16.51
N VAL A 18 3.04 6.39 -17.49
CA VAL A 18 3.08 4.95 -17.26
C VAL A 18 4.40 4.56 -16.59
N GLU A 19 5.54 5.03 -17.10
CA GLU A 19 6.85 4.76 -16.49
C GLU A 19 6.95 5.29 -15.06
N LYS A 20 6.51 6.53 -14.82
CA LYS A 20 6.43 7.10 -13.46
C LYS A 20 5.57 6.25 -12.55
N ALA A 21 4.42 5.76 -13.04
CA ALA A 21 3.57 4.88 -12.28
C ALA A 21 4.29 3.58 -11.90
N PHE A 22 5.00 2.93 -12.83
CA PHE A 22 5.78 1.71 -12.55
C PHE A 22 6.92 1.98 -11.56
N LEU A 23 7.69 3.05 -11.76
CA LEU A 23 8.79 3.42 -10.88
C LEU A 23 8.32 3.72 -9.46
N SER A 24 7.11 4.28 -9.30
CA SER A 24 6.52 4.56 -7.97
C SER A 24 6.39 3.30 -7.09
N TYR A 25 6.15 2.12 -7.67
CA TYR A 25 6.05 0.87 -6.92
C TYR A 25 7.42 0.39 -6.41
N ARG A 26 8.52 0.86 -7.00
CA ARG A 26 9.89 0.51 -6.60
C ARG A 26 10.46 1.45 -5.55
N LEU A 27 9.91 2.66 -5.43
CA LEU A 27 10.25 3.58 -4.35
C LEU A 27 9.68 3.05 -3.03
N GLY A 28 10.53 2.97 -1.99
CA GLY A 28 10.11 2.51 -0.67
C GLY A 28 9.00 3.39 -0.11
N MET A 29 7.92 2.76 0.36
CA MET A 29 6.86 3.44 1.09
C MET A 29 6.83 2.93 2.53
N ARG A 30 6.95 3.86 3.48
CA ARG A 30 7.03 3.52 4.90
C ARG A 30 5.76 2.85 5.40
N VAL A 31 5.92 1.74 6.10
CA VAL A 31 4.84 1.02 6.78
C VAL A 31 4.55 1.73 8.11
N THR A 32 3.41 2.42 8.19
CA THR A 32 3.08 3.30 9.33
C THR A 32 1.87 2.88 10.14
N GLU A 33 1.24 1.75 9.79
CA GLU A 33 -0.01 1.31 10.43
C GLU A 33 0.01 -0.19 10.69
N VAL A 34 -0.50 -0.58 11.85
CA VAL A 34 -0.74 -1.98 12.25
C VAL A 34 -2.19 -2.14 12.68
N ARG A 35 -2.90 -3.11 12.09
CA ARG A 35 -4.27 -3.45 12.48
C ARG A 35 -4.27 -4.57 13.50
N VAL A 36 -4.90 -4.34 14.64
CA VAL A 36 -5.01 -5.34 15.70
C VAL A 36 -6.43 -5.93 15.72
N PHE A 37 -6.52 -7.24 15.53
CA PHE A 37 -7.75 -8.01 15.68
C PHE A 37 -7.78 -8.70 17.05
N ASN A 38 -8.98 -8.86 17.59
CA ASN A 38 -9.19 -9.61 18.82
C ASN A 38 -9.91 -10.92 18.48
N SER A 39 -9.26 -12.05 18.75
CA SER A 39 -9.81 -13.39 18.59
C SER A 39 -10.03 -14.02 19.97
N PRO A 40 -11.17 -14.70 20.21
CA PRO A 40 -11.38 -15.46 21.44
C PRO A 40 -10.32 -16.55 21.69
N VAL A 41 -9.72 -17.08 20.62
CA VAL A 41 -8.79 -18.22 20.69
C VAL A 41 -7.34 -17.75 20.79
N TYR A 42 -6.96 -16.72 20.04
CA TYR A 42 -5.57 -16.29 19.89
C TYR A 42 -5.26 -14.95 20.58
N GLY A 43 -6.27 -14.32 21.20
CA GLY A 43 -6.14 -12.99 21.81
C GLY A 43 -5.95 -11.90 20.77
N LYS A 44 -5.06 -10.94 21.05
CA LYS A 44 -4.79 -9.80 20.17
C LYS A 44 -3.70 -10.15 19.15
N THR A 45 -4.03 -10.09 17.86
CA THR A 45 -3.07 -10.31 16.76
C THR A 45 -2.96 -9.06 15.91
N GLY A 46 -1.73 -8.59 15.69
CA GLY A 46 -1.43 -7.43 14.85
C GLY A 46 -1.00 -7.83 13.43
N TYR A 47 -1.45 -7.08 12.44
CA TYR A 47 -1.03 -7.22 11.05
C TYR A 47 -0.71 -5.86 10.46
N TYR A 48 0.51 -5.66 9.95
CA TYR A 48 0.88 -4.41 9.29
C TYR A 48 0.03 -4.18 8.04
N ILE A 49 -0.22 -2.91 7.74
CA ILE A 49 -1.01 -2.48 6.59
C ILE A 49 -0.09 -2.01 5.48
N CYS A 50 -0.32 -2.47 4.25
CA CYS A 50 0.39 -1.94 3.10
C CYS A 50 0.08 -0.43 2.94
N PRO A 51 1.09 0.46 2.89
CA PRO A 51 0.86 1.90 2.85
C PRO A 51 0.16 2.37 1.58
N ARG A 52 0.22 1.57 0.50
CA ARG A 52 -0.42 1.88 -0.79
C ARG A 52 -1.82 1.30 -0.93
N CYS A 53 -1.97 -0.03 -0.87
CA CYS A 53 -3.28 -0.67 -1.10
C CYS A 53 -4.17 -0.78 0.14
N LYS A 54 -3.65 -0.43 1.32
CA LYS A 54 -4.40 -0.40 2.61
C LYS A 54 -4.93 -1.75 3.09
N THR A 55 -4.50 -2.85 2.49
CA THR A 55 -4.80 -4.20 2.95
C THR A 55 -3.81 -4.66 4.01
N THR A 56 -4.27 -5.49 4.95
CA THR A 56 -3.40 -6.18 5.90
C THR A 56 -2.50 -7.17 5.19
N MET A 57 -1.26 -7.26 5.67
CA MET A 57 -0.21 -8.13 5.17
C MET A 57 -0.02 -9.31 6.14
N GLU A 58 0.07 -10.53 5.61
CA GLU A 58 0.26 -11.75 6.41
C GLU A 58 1.70 -11.95 6.88
N ARG A 59 2.68 -11.44 6.12
CA ARG A 59 4.12 -11.58 6.41
C ARG A 59 4.73 -10.21 6.71
N GLU A 60 5.51 -10.15 7.77
CA GLU A 60 6.22 -8.94 8.23
C GLU A 60 7.62 -8.88 7.63
N PHE A 61 8.20 -7.68 7.57
CA PHE A 61 9.60 -7.44 7.14
C PHE A 61 9.98 -7.96 5.74
N VAL A 62 8.98 -8.21 4.88
CA VAL A 62 9.19 -8.56 3.47
C VAL A 62 9.43 -7.30 2.64
N SER A 63 10.23 -7.40 1.58
CA SER A 63 10.56 -6.22 0.75
C SER A 63 9.36 -5.69 -0.05
N PHE A 64 8.39 -6.54 -0.43
CA PHE A 64 7.28 -6.14 -1.31
C PHE A 64 5.94 -6.63 -0.77
N CYS A 65 4.89 -5.83 -0.99
CA CYS A 65 3.52 -6.24 -0.74
C CYS A 65 3.12 -7.38 -1.70
N ASP A 66 2.63 -8.48 -1.14
CA ASP A 66 2.14 -9.66 -1.86
C ASP A 66 0.90 -9.38 -2.73
N ARG A 67 0.13 -8.33 -2.40
CA ARG A 67 -1.08 -7.98 -3.16
C ARG A 67 -0.86 -6.97 -4.28
N CYS A 68 -0.13 -5.89 -4.02
CA CYS A 68 0.02 -4.80 -5.00
C CYS A 68 1.46 -4.59 -5.49
N GLY A 69 2.45 -5.32 -4.97
CA GLY A 69 3.85 -5.21 -5.40
C GLY A 69 4.58 -3.96 -4.94
N GLN A 70 3.99 -3.15 -4.05
CA GLN A 70 4.64 -1.97 -3.49
C GLN A 70 5.90 -2.36 -2.69
N HIS A 71 7.03 -1.72 -2.97
CA HIS A 71 8.23 -1.80 -2.15
C HIS A 71 7.97 -1.20 -0.76
N LEU A 72 8.18 -1.99 0.27
CA LEU A 72 7.89 -1.67 1.65
C LEU A 72 9.16 -1.17 2.32
N ASP A 73 9.03 -0.03 2.98
CA ASP A 73 10.05 0.50 3.86
C ASP A 73 9.63 0.25 5.31
N TRP A 74 10.48 -0.49 6.03
CA TRP A 74 10.27 -0.89 7.42
C TRP A 74 11.02 0.00 8.40
N GLU A 75 11.65 1.08 7.95
CA GLU A 75 12.23 2.08 8.84
C GLU A 75 11.15 2.64 9.78
N ASP A 76 11.51 2.77 11.06
CA ASP A 76 10.63 3.26 12.12
C ASP A 76 9.31 2.49 12.30
N TYR A 77 9.24 1.20 11.89
CA TYR A 77 8.02 0.40 12.01
C TYR A 77 7.47 0.32 13.45
N TRP A 78 8.34 0.47 14.46
CA TRP A 78 7.98 0.48 15.88
C TRP A 78 7.13 1.70 16.27
N GLN A 79 7.09 2.74 15.43
CA GLN A 79 6.20 3.90 15.56
C GLN A 79 4.85 3.70 14.85
N ALA A 80 4.59 2.53 14.26
CA ALA A 80 3.36 2.30 13.51
C ALA A 80 2.12 2.51 14.38
N LYS A 81 1.16 3.27 13.83
CA LYS A 81 -0.11 3.55 14.47
C LYS A 81 -0.94 2.27 14.58
N VAL A 82 -1.36 1.96 15.81
CA VAL A 82 -2.29 0.85 16.06
C VAL A 82 -3.72 1.26 15.65
N ILE A 83 -4.34 0.44 14.82
CA ILE A 83 -5.72 0.60 14.34
C ILE A 83 -6.54 -0.61 14.77
N TYR A 84 -7.71 -0.37 15.36
CA TYR A 84 -8.68 -1.43 15.66
C TYR A 84 -9.79 -1.44 14.60
N PRO A 85 -10.32 -2.62 14.21
CA PRO A 85 -11.50 -2.68 13.38
C PRO A 85 -12.68 -2.00 14.09
N GLY A 86 -13.46 -1.21 13.34
CA GLY A 86 -14.67 -0.59 13.88
C GLY A 86 -15.69 -1.66 14.33
N ARG A 87 -16.42 -1.42 15.42
CA ARG A 87 -17.55 -2.27 15.79
C ARG A 87 -18.59 -2.24 14.68
N ARG A 88 -19.09 -3.39 14.24
CA ARG A 88 -20.31 -3.45 13.43
C ARG A 88 -21.46 -2.94 14.32
N LYS A 89 -22.29 -2.03 13.80
CA LYS A 89 -23.40 -1.43 14.57
C LYS A 89 -24.62 -2.36 14.77
N ASN A 90 -24.54 -3.63 14.36
CA ASN A 90 -25.71 -4.50 14.21
C ASN A 90 -25.65 -5.79 15.04
N GLU A 91 -25.02 -5.75 16.21
CA GLU A 91 -25.01 -6.84 17.19
C GLU A 91 -25.51 -6.31 18.55
N ALA A 92 -26.79 -5.94 18.59
CA ALA A 92 -27.56 -5.63 19.79
C ALA A 92 -28.87 -6.42 19.76
#